data_AF-A0A7S3FCU3-F1
#
_entry.id   AF-A0A7S3FCU3-F1
#
_cell.length_a   1.000
_cell.length_b   1.000
_cell.length_c   1.000
_cell.angle_alpha   90.00
_cell.angle_beta   90.00
_cell.angle_gamma   90.00
#
_symmetry.space_group_name_H-M   'P 1'
#
loop_
_entity.id
_entity.type
_entity.pdbx_description
1 polymer ?
#
loop_
_entity_poly.entity_id
_entity_poly.type
_entity_poly.pdbx_seq_one_letter_code
_entity_poly.pdbx_strand_id
1 'polypeptide(L)'
;PPLVPLRMVLSPTQDVQSTVLPVLPSGVDMLAAVALTLFCGRHVWLALRNTTTLEPRNFEYDLGWKANVEQLFGRRRLAWLIPLLAEGTGDGIHWARSADHQA
;
A
#
# COMPACT_ATOMS: atom_id res chain seq x y z
N PRO A 1 -45.76 -35.31 34.20
CA PRO A 1 -45.62 -34.16 33.28
C PRO A 1 -44.20 -34.08 32.68
N PRO A 2 -44.01 -34.18 31.36
CA PRO A 2 -42.70 -33.96 30.79
C PRO A 2 -42.46 -32.45 30.66
N LEU A 3 -41.32 -31.98 31.19
CA LEU A 3 -40.81 -30.64 30.98
C LEU A 3 -40.27 -30.56 29.54
N VAL A 4 -41.01 -29.91 28.65
CA VAL A 4 -40.53 -29.60 27.31
C VAL A 4 -39.42 -28.54 27.44
N PRO A 5 -38.21 -28.76 26.90
CA PRO A 5 -37.19 -27.72 26.94
C PRO A 5 -37.57 -26.59 25.99
N LEU A 6 -37.83 -25.40 26.54
CA LEU A 6 -37.98 -24.13 25.84
C LEU A 6 -36.65 -23.68 25.20
N ARG A 7 -36.15 -24.44 24.23
CA ARG A 7 -34.93 -24.10 23.48
C ARG A 7 -35.09 -24.25 21.96
N MET A 8 -36.32 -24.25 21.48
CA MET A 8 -36.65 -24.40 20.05
C MET A 8 -37.48 -23.22 19.54
N VAL A 9 -37.07 -22.00 19.87
CA VAL A 9 -37.48 -20.79 19.13
C VAL A 9 -36.26 -19.89 19.02
N LEU A 10 -35.23 -20.36 18.31
CA LEU A 10 -34.26 -19.43 17.73
C LEU A 10 -34.97 -18.79 16.54
N SER A 11 -35.29 -17.51 16.72
CA SER A 11 -35.99 -16.70 15.75
C SER A 11 -35.17 -16.63 14.45
N PRO A 12 -35.76 -16.86 13.26
CA PRO A 12 -35.05 -16.82 11.97
C PRO A 12 -34.37 -15.47 11.68
N THR A 13 -34.67 -14.44 12.46
CA THR A 13 -34.04 -13.12 12.40
C THR A 13 -32.60 -13.09 12.93
N GLN A 14 -32.22 -13.99 13.85
CA GLN A 14 -30.85 -14.04 14.39
C GLN A 14 -29.84 -14.59 13.38
N ASP A 15 -30.20 -15.64 12.62
CA ASP A 15 -29.32 -16.21 11.58
C ASP A 15 -29.09 -15.25 10.41
N VAL A 16 -30.08 -14.41 10.09
CA VAL A 16 -29.95 -13.39 9.04
C VAL A 16 -29.04 -12.26 9.51
N GLN A 17 -29.14 -11.79 10.76
CA GLN A 17 -28.28 -10.72 11.26
C GLN A 17 -26.81 -11.14 11.38
N SER A 18 -26.51 -12.36 11.82
CA SER A 18 -25.13 -12.87 11.90
C SER A 18 -24.49 -13.09 10.54
N THR A 19 -25.30 -13.30 9.49
CA THR A 19 -24.82 -13.52 8.12
C THR A 19 -24.70 -12.21 7.34
N VAL A 20 -25.61 -11.23 7.55
CA VAL A 20 -25.64 -9.98 6.77
C VAL A 20 -24.69 -8.91 7.34
N LEU A 21 -24.48 -8.86 8.66
CA LEU A 21 -23.57 -7.90 9.31
C LEU A 21 -22.09 -8.01 8.88
N PRO A 22 -21.49 -9.20 8.66
CA PRO A 22 -20.10 -9.30 8.18
C PRO A 22 -19.96 -9.26 6.65
N VAL A 23 -21.04 -9.37 5.87
CA VAL A 23 -20.97 -9.46 4.39
C VAL A 23 -20.91 -8.09 3.70
N LEU A 24 -21.48 -7.05 4.32
CA LEU A 24 -21.46 -5.68 3.76
C LEU A 24 -20.09 -4.96 3.90
N PRO A 25 -19.36 -5.07 5.03
CA PRO A 25 -18.02 -4.49 5.16
C PRO A 25 -16.99 -5.13 4.21
N SER A 26 -17.12 -6.44 3.94
CA SER A 26 -16.11 -7.20 3.19
C SER A 26 -16.02 -6.81 1.70
N GLY A 27 -17.14 -6.42 1.07
CA GLY A 27 -17.14 -6.03 -0.34
C GLY A 27 -16.37 -4.73 -0.61
N VAL A 28 -16.56 -3.71 0.24
CA VAL A 28 -15.86 -2.42 0.14
C VAL A 28 -14.37 -2.61 0.43
N ASP A 29 -14.04 -3.39 1.46
CA ASP A 29 -12.66 -3.70 1.81
C ASP A 29 -11.93 -4.44 0.69
N MET A 30 -12.58 -5.40 0.03
CA MET A 30 -11.99 -6.10 -1.12
C MET A 30 -11.77 -5.18 -2.32
N LEU A 31 -12.74 -4.32 -2.63
CA LEU A 31 -12.60 -3.35 -3.73
C LEU A 31 -11.46 -2.37 -3.44
N ALA A 32 -11.40 -1.85 -2.21
CA ALA A 32 -10.34 -0.97 -1.76
C ALA A 32 -8.99 -1.68 -1.81
N ALA A 33 -8.90 -2.94 -1.37
CA ALA A 33 -7.67 -3.72 -1.42
C ALA A 33 -7.16 -3.90 -2.86
N VAL A 34 -8.05 -4.20 -3.82
CA VAL A 34 -7.66 -4.32 -5.24
C VAL A 34 -7.19 -2.97 -5.79
N ALA A 35 -7.96 -1.90 -5.57
CA ALA A 35 -7.61 -0.57 -6.05
C ALA A 35 -6.27 -0.08 -5.48
N LEU A 36 -6.08 -0.22 -4.16
CA LEU A 36 -4.85 0.14 -3.47
C LEU A 36 -3.69 -0.75 -3.91
N THR A 37 -3.90 -2.03 -4.19
CA THR A 37 -2.82 -2.91 -4.68
C THR A 37 -2.30 -2.45 -6.03
N LEU A 38 -3.19 -2.11 -6.98
CA LEU A 38 -2.79 -1.60 -8.29
C LEU A 38 -2.10 -0.24 -8.18
N PHE A 39 -2.65 0.67 -7.37
CA PHE A 39 -2.08 1.98 -7.11
C PHE A 39 -0.69 1.86 -6.45
N CYS A 40 -0.58 1.15 -5.34
CA CYS A 40 0.68 0.93 -4.62
C CYS A 40 1.70 0.22 -5.51
N GLY A 41 1.31 -0.82 -6.25
CA GLY A 41 2.21 -1.53 -7.16
C GLY A 41 2.79 -0.60 -8.23
N ARG A 42 1.95 0.26 -8.82
CA ARG A 42 2.40 1.28 -9.79
C ARG A 42 3.38 2.27 -9.17
N HIS A 43 3.12 2.73 -7.95
CA HIS A 43 3.98 3.68 -7.23
C HIS A 43 5.29 3.06 -6.73
N VAL A 44 5.26 1.80 -6.29
CA VAL A 44 6.47 1.03 -5.97
C VAL A 44 7.34 0.93 -7.22
N TRP A 45 6.76 0.66 -8.39
CA TRP A 45 7.53 0.66 -9.64
C TRP A 45 8.15 2.03 -9.96
N LEU A 46 7.42 3.13 -9.76
CA LEU A 46 7.97 4.49 -9.92
C LEU A 46 9.17 4.73 -9.00
N ALA A 47 9.01 4.39 -7.71
CA ALA A 47 10.04 4.53 -6.70
C ALA A 47 11.29 3.70 -7.02
N LEU A 48 11.11 2.47 -7.50
CA LEU A 48 12.22 1.60 -7.88
C LEU A 48 12.96 2.08 -9.13
N ARG A 49 12.33 2.89 -9.97
CA ARG A 49 12.88 3.40 -11.23
C ARG A 49 13.26 4.88 -11.20
N ASN A 50 13.07 5.54 -10.05
CA ASN A 50 13.27 6.97 -9.88
C ASN A 50 12.59 7.79 -10.97
N THR A 51 11.32 7.50 -11.22
CA THR A 51 10.49 8.24 -12.19
C THR A 51 9.29 8.83 -11.47
N THR A 52 8.86 10.02 -11.89
CA THR A 52 7.58 10.57 -11.42
C THR A 52 6.45 10.21 -12.38
N THR A 53 5.19 10.36 -11.93
CA THR A 53 4.02 10.08 -12.77
C THR A 53 3.96 10.94 -14.04
N LEU A 54 4.54 12.14 -14.01
CA LEU A 54 4.54 13.10 -15.11
C LEU A 54 5.76 12.99 -16.03
N GLU A 55 6.71 12.13 -15.67
CA GLU A 55 7.98 12.05 -16.37
C GLU A 55 7.89 11.21 -17.64
N PRO A 56 8.61 11.58 -18.72
CA PRO A 56 8.79 10.70 -19.86
C PRO A 56 9.43 9.37 -19.44
N ARG A 57 9.11 8.28 -20.16
CA ARG A 57 9.64 6.93 -19.88
C ARG A 57 11.08 6.74 -20.39
N ASN A 58 12.00 7.58 -19.94
CA ASN A 58 13.41 7.56 -20.37
C ASN A 58 14.40 7.15 -19.25
N PHE A 59 13.94 6.86 -18.03
CA PHE A 59 14.76 6.38 -16.90
C PHE A 59 15.99 7.25 -16.62
N GLU A 60 15.90 8.56 -16.90
CA GLU A 60 17.04 9.48 -16.85
C GLU A 60 17.68 9.54 -15.45
N TYR A 61 16.87 9.45 -14.41
CA TYR A 61 17.31 9.44 -13.01
C TYR A 61 17.40 8.04 -12.39
N ASP A 62 17.28 6.94 -13.16
CA ASP A 62 17.43 5.58 -12.60
C ASP A 62 18.89 5.31 -12.23
N LEU A 63 19.21 5.39 -10.94
CA LEU A 63 20.54 5.11 -10.36
C LEU A 63 20.67 3.66 -9.86
N GLY A 64 19.67 2.82 -10.15
CA GLY A 64 19.52 1.48 -9.60
C GLY A 64 18.62 1.47 -8.35
N TRP A 65 17.84 0.39 -8.23
CA TRP A 65 16.74 0.28 -7.26
C TRP A 65 17.11 0.65 -5.82
N LYS A 66 18.32 0.30 -5.36
CA LYS A 66 18.78 0.60 -4.00
C LYS A 66 18.98 2.11 -3.79
N ALA A 67 19.71 2.76 -4.71
CA ALA A 67 19.97 4.19 -4.65
C ALA A 67 18.67 4.98 -4.80
N ASN A 68 17.78 4.55 -5.70
CA ASN A 68 16.48 5.17 -5.93
C ASN A 68 15.60 5.17 -4.66
N VAL A 69 15.55 4.03 -3.95
CA VAL A 69 14.75 3.93 -2.72
C VAL A 69 15.42 4.68 -1.55
N GLU A 70 16.76 4.65 -1.44
CA GLU A 70 17.50 5.46 -0.46
C GLU A 70 17.33 6.97 -0.69
N GLN A 71 17.11 7.40 -1.94
CA GLN A 71 16.79 8.80 -2.25
C GLN A 71 15.41 9.22 -1.71
N LEU A 72 14.43 8.32 -1.72
CA LEU A 72 13.07 8.57 -1.21
C LEU A 72 12.98 8.51 0.32
N PHE A 73 13.56 7.48 0.92
CA PHE A 73 13.37 7.19 2.35
C PHE A 73 14.61 7.45 3.22
N GLY A 74 15.74 7.77 2.60
CA GLY A 74 17.00 7.98 3.27
C GLY A 74 17.81 6.70 3.50
N ARG A 75 19.01 6.86 4.06
CA ARG A 75 19.95 5.75 4.31
C ARG A 75 19.56 4.90 5.53
N ARG A 76 18.77 5.46 6.45
CA ARG A 76 18.34 4.81 7.69
C ARG A 76 17.12 3.92 7.44
N ARG A 77 17.34 2.66 7.08
CA ARG A 77 16.29 1.69 6.73
C ARG A 77 15.20 1.51 7.80
N LEU A 78 15.58 1.58 9.08
CA LEU A 78 14.63 1.45 10.19
C LEU A 78 13.63 2.63 10.24
N ALA A 79 14.01 3.79 9.69
CA ALA A 79 13.16 4.97 9.64
C ALA A 79 12.15 4.91 8.48
N TRP A 80 12.29 3.98 7.53
CA TRP A 80 11.43 3.90 6.34
C TRP A 80 9.97 3.58 6.69
N LEU A 81 9.74 2.87 7.78
CA LEU A 81 8.40 2.51 8.25
C LEU A 81 7.74 3.61 9.10
N ILE A 82 8.48 4.66 9.45
CA ILE A 82 8.01 5.73 10.32
C ILE A 82 7.83 7.00 9.45
N PRO A 83 6.60 7.45 9.20
CA PRO A 83 6.30 8.52 8.24
C PRO A 83 6.85 9.91 8.64
N LEU A 84 7.49 10.01 9.80
CA LEU A 84 8.08 11.25 10.34
C LEU A 84 9.61 11.25 10.32
N LEU A 85 10.24 10.10 10.06
CA LEU A 85 11.70 9.94 10.18
C LEU A 85 12.39 9.62 8.85
N ALA A 86 11.62 9.48 7.77
CA ALA A 86 12.17 9.32 6.43
C ALA A 86 12.92 10.61 6.05
N GLU A 87 14.25 10.50 5.92
CA GLU A 87 15.15 11.58 5.54
C GLU A 87 15.52 11.38 4.07
N GLY A 88 14.63 11.76 3.15
CA GLY A 88 14.93 11.73 1.72
C GLY A 88 16.25 12.44 1.40
N THR A 89 16.96 11.97 0.38
CA THR A 89 18.27 12.53 -0.01
C THR A 89 18.08 13.50 -1.17
N GLY A 90 18.70 14.68 -1.10
CA GLY A 90 18.65 15.71 -2.17
C GLY A 90 18.18 17.07 -1.66
N ASP A 91 18.40 18.12 -2.45
CA ASP A 91 17.94 19.49 -2.16
C ASP A 91 16.55 19.79 -2.76
N GLY A 92 15.97 18.84 -3.50
CA GLY A 92 14.69 18.99 -4.20
C GLY A 92 14.78 19.71 -5.55
N ILE A 93 15.95 20.24 -5.90
CA ILE A 93 16.17 21.05 -7.11
C ILE A 93 17.10 20.31 -8.09
N HIS A 94 18.16 19.70 -7.58
CA HIS A 94 19.17 18.98 -8.33
C HIS A 94 19.14 17.49 -8.00
N TRP A 95 19.11 16.66 -9.04
CA TRP A 95 19.03 15.22 -8.93
C TRP A 95 20.11 14.58 -9.80
N ALA A 96 20.81 13.57 -9.25
CA ALA A 96 21.85 12.85 -9.97
C ALA A 96 21.26 12.05 -11.13
N ARG A 97 21.93 12.07 -12.28
CA ARG A 97 21.47 11.37 -13.49
C ARG A 97 22.21 10.06 -13.66
N SER A 98 21.56 9.13 -14.35
CA SER A 98 22.13 7.82 -14.70
C SER A 98 23.40 7.94 -15.56
N ALA A 99 23.49 8.95 -16.43
CA ALA A 99 24.66 9.22 -17.26
C ALA A 99 25.90 9.61 -16.43
N ASP A 100 25.71 10.35 -15.33
CA ASP A 100 26.80 10.81 -14.46
C ASP A 100 27.39 9.66 -13.63
N HIS A 101 26.62 8.57 -13.44
CA HIS A 101 26.99 7.44 -12.60
C HIS A 101 27.75 6.33 -13.36
N GLN A 102 27.84 6.43 -14.69
CA GLN A 102 28.53 5.47 -15.58
C GLN A 102 29.88 5.98 -16.12
N ALA A 103 30.23 7.23 -15.83
CA ALA A 103 31.51 7.86 -16.17
C ALA A 103 32.55 7.66 -15.06
#